data_AF-A0ABD0YU55-F1
#
_entry.id   AF-A0ABD0YU55-F1
#
_cell.length_a   1.000
_cell.length_b   1.000
_cell.length_c   1.000
_cell.angle_alpha   90.00
_cell.angle_beta   90.00
_cell.angle_gamma   90.00
#
_symmetry.space_group_name_H-M   'P 1'
#
loop_
_entity.id
_entity.type
_entity.pdbx_description
1 polymer ?
#
loop_
_entity_poly.entity_id
_entity_poly.type
_entity_poly.pdbx_seq_one_letter_code
_entity_poly.pdbx_strand_id
1 'polypeptide(L)'
;MCVSSRLSAAFPSRHMSSRLLPVAKDSPFIFDMAKNGPFQLCFLLMKLVGITKPGRDDRPTVVYSVQMATLFLMVYLWASLTITMKDPEADIITKLETGLYGVGLTHITCKLMFLRASSVDLVSLLEEMEVGWSEALERPRDRGLMARAERQSGMVPRGLTVMFTVTCLCAFGLATLTGNEPYPGILVPFDRITSPLMHSTIQSLAMFLLVCILLVFYTILASVTLQLSTHIQILCEDLKDIGSDEAGCPEAAEGFRGCVRLHHKIIRY
;
A
#
# COMPACT_ATOMS: atom_id res chain seq x y z
N MET A 1 -35.88 33.93 -33.92
CA MET A 1 -37.05 34.12 -33.02
C MET A 1 -37.17 32.86 -32.19
N CYS A 2 -36.49 32.74 -31.04
CA CYS A 2 -36.97 33.09 -29.68
C CYS A 2 -38.46 32.81 -29.43
N VAL A 3 -38.70 31.82 -28.55
CA VAL A 3 -39.67 31.73 -27.42
C VAL A 3 -39.75 30.22 -27.10
N SER A 4 -38.96 29.68 -26.16
CA SER A 4 -39.18 29.66 -24.69
C SER A 4 -40.60 29.29 -24.28
N SER A 5 -40.80 28.10 -23.69
CA SER A 5 -41.21 27.95 -22.29
C SER A 5 -41.95 26.62 -22.02
N ARG A 6 -41.72 26.11 -20.80
CA ARG A 6 -42.53 25.13 -20.04
C ARG A 6 -42.25 23.65 -20.30
N LEU A 7 -41.25 23.14 -19.58
CA LEU A 7 -41.40 21.93 -18.78
C LEU A 7 -40.47 22.05 -17.56
N SER A 8 -40.99 22.75 -16.56
CA SER A 8 -40.41 22.95 -15.24
C SER A 8 -41.50 22.60 -14.25
N ALA A 9 -41.42 21.42 -13.64
CA ALA A 9 -41.99 21.09 -12.31
C ALA A 9 -42.07 19.56 -12.14
N ALA A 10 -41.02 18.94 -11.61
CA ALA A 10 -41.10 17.76 -10.74
C ALA A 10 -39.70 17.36 -10.24
N PHE A 11 -38.98 18.29 -9.60
CA PHE A 11 -37.89 17.94 -8.71
C PHE A 11 -38.02 18.79 -7.45
N PRO A 12 -38.40 18.20 -6.30
CA PRO A 12 -38.28 18.90 -5.04
C PRO A 12 -36.80 19.00 -4.68
N SER A 13 -36.22 20.17 -4.99
CA SER A 13 -34.99 20.62 -4.34
C SER A 13 -35.37 21.16 -2.95
N ARG A 14 -34.85 20.51 -1.91
CA ARG A 14 -34.36 21.08 -0.62
C ARG A 14 -34.39 20.00 0.46
N HIS A 15 -33.30 19.97 1.23
CA HIS A 15 -33.05 19.18 2.44
C HIS A 15 -32.68 17.69 2.29
N MET A 16 -31.55 17.43 1.61
CA MET A 16 -30.62 16.38 2.07
C MET A 16 -29.18 16.90 2.01
N SER A 17 -28.93 17.98 2.76
CA SER A 17 -27.59 18.35 3.19
C SER A 17 -27.44 17.93 4.64
N SER A 18 -26.31 17.30 4.97
CA SER A 18 -25.78 16.99 6.33
C SER A 18 -26.00 15.62 7.00
N ARG A 19 -26.67 14.62 6.41
CA ARG A 19 -26.91 13.32 7.13
C ARG A 19 -26.16 12.08 6.66
N LEU A 20 -25.25 12.17 5.68
CA LEU A 20 -24.42 11.04 5.24
C LEU A 20 -22.96 11.08 5.73
N LEU A 21 -22.62 11.95 6.68
CA LEU A 21 -21.27 12.02 7.27
C LEU A 21 -21.23 12.13 8.81
N PRO A 22 -21.86 11.21 9.58
CA PRO A 22 -21.41 10.98 10.96
C PRO A 22 -20.63 9.68 11.14
N VAL A 23 -20.68 8.72 10.21
CA VAL A 23 -20.02 7.40 10.42
C VAL A 23 -18.49 7.46 10.25
N ALA A 24 -17.96 8.48 9.56
CA ALA A 24 -16.51 8.64 9.37
C ALA A 24 -15.81 9.46 10.48
N LYS A 25 -16.57 10.15 11.35
CA LYS A 25 -16.00 10.94 12.45
C LYS A 25 -15.75 10.11 13.71
N ASP A 26 -16.48 9.02 13.88
CA ASP A 26 -16.39 8.15 15.05
C ASP A 26 -15.64 6.84 14.77
N SER A 27 -14.85 6.74 13.69
CA SER A 27 -13.89 5.64 13.54
C SER A 27 -12.56 6.07 14.20
N PRO A 28 -12.28 5.69 15.46
CA PRO A 28 -11.01 6.00 16.12
C PRO A 28 -9.80 5.43 15.36
N PHE A 29 -10.02 4.50 14.42
CA PHE A 29 -8.96 3.84 13.66
C PHE A 29 -8.22 4.73 12.65
N ILE A 30 -8.88 5.72 12.03
CA ILE A 30 -8.27 6.49 10.92
C ILE A 30 -7.59 7.78 11.42
N PHE A 31 -8.16 8.42 12.45
CA PHE A 31 -7.65 9.71 12.95
C PHE A 31 -6.55 9.58 14.02
N ASP A 32 -6.45 8.43 14.71
CA ASP A 32 -5.42 8.23 15.74
C ASP A 32 -4.06 7.75 15.19
N MET A 33 -3.98 7.45 13.88
CA MET A 33 -2.71 7.12 13.21
C MET A 33 -1.70 8.27 13.14
N ALA A 34 -2.11 9.50 13.47
CA ALA A 34 -1.20 10.65 13.50
C ALA A 34 -0.36 10.72 14.79
N LYS A 35 -0.67 9.93 15.82
CA LYS A 35 0.07 9.89 17.09
C LYS A 35 1.07 8.73 17.21
N ASN A 36 1.09 7.86 16.22
CA ASN A 36 1.76 6.59 16.30
C ASN A 36 2.74 6.53 15.13
N GLY A 37 4.04 6.55 15.43
CA GLY A 37 5.21 6.19 14.60
C GLY A 37 5.16 6.30 13.06
N PRO A 38 6.26 6.68 12.39
CA PRO A 38 6.32 6.81 10.93
C PRO A 38 5.97 5.50 10.16
N PHE A 39 6.01 4.35 10.83
CA PHE A 39 5.74 3.04 10.25
C PHE A 39 4.39 2.42 10.64
N GLN A 40 3.54 3.09 11.43
CA GLN A 40 2.31 2.43 11.90
C GLN A 40 1.38 2.03 10.76
N LEU A 41 1.25 2.88 9.73
CA LEU A 41 0.48 2.55 8.54
C LEU A 41 1.06 1.34 7.80
N CYS A 42 2.40 1.21 7.75
CA CYS A 42 3.06 0.02 7.20
C CYS A 42 2.67 -1.23 7.99
N PHE A 43 2.75 -1.19 9.33
CA PHE A 43 2.36 -2.32 10.18
C PHE A 43 0.88 -2.69 10.04
N LEU A 44 -0.01 -1.71 9.98
CA LEU A 44 -1.43 -1.98 9.77
C LEU A 44 -1.68 -2.64 8.41
N LEU A 45 -1.07 -2.10 7.35
CA LEU A 45 -1.21 -2.64 6.00
C LEU A 45 -0.63 -4.07 5.92
N MET A 46 0.53 -4.31 6.53
CA MET A 46 1.10 -5.66 6.64
C MET A 46 0.12 -6.62 7.31
N LYS A 47 -0.49 -6.23 8.44
CA LYS A 47 -1.53 -7.04 9.11
C LYS A 47 -2.75 -7.31 8.22
N LEU A 48 -3.18 -6.35 7.41
CA LEU A 48 -4.31 -6.50 6.48
C LEU A 48 -4.07 -7.61 5.45
N VAL A 49 -2.84 -7.71 4.93
CA VAL A 49 -2.44 -8.78 4.00
C VAL A 49 -1.89 -10.01 4.72
N GLY A 50 -2.11 -10.08 6.03
CA GLY A 50 -1.72 -11.18 6.90
C GLY A 50 -0.23 -11.26 7.19
N ILE A 51 0.61 -10.32 6.79
CA ILE A 51 2.04 -10.33 7.13
C ILE A 51 2.20 -9.90 8.59
N THR A 52 2.57 -10.85 9.46
CA THR A 52 2.77 -10.63 10.90
C THR A 52 4.09 -11.23 11.35
N LYS A 53 4.74 -10.62 12.36
CA LYS A 53 5.90 -11.22 13.02
C LYS A 53 5.47 -12.53 13.69
N PRO A 54 6.15 -13.66 13.43
CA PRO A 54 5.90 -14.90 14.17
C PRO A 54 6.06 -14.66 15.68
N GLY A 55 5.05 -15.04 16.47
CA GLY A 55 5.09 -14.95 17.93
C GLY A 55 4.65 -13.63 18.57
N ARG A 56 4.23 -12.61 17.80
CA ARG A 56 3.74 -11.33 18.37
C ARG A 56 2.21 -11.25 18.53
N ASP A 57 1.47 -12.03 17.74
CA ASP A 57 0.00 -12.09 17.81
C ASP A 57 -0.45 -13.50 18.27
N ASP A 58 -1.19 -13.59 19.37
CA ASP A 58 -1.78 -14.84 19.92
C ASP A 58 -2.87 -15.47 19.03
N ARG A 59 -3.04 -14.98 17.79
CA ARG A 59 -4.05 -15.46 16.82
C ARG A 59 -3.42 -16.01 15.55
N PRO A 60 -2.54 -17.03 15.64
CA PRO A 60 -1.80 -17.55 14.48
C PRO A 60 -2.73 -18.15 13.42
N THR A 61 -3.88 -18.70 13.81
CA THR A 61 -4.74 -19.49 12.91
C THR A 61 -5.47 -18.64 11.87
N VAL A 62 -6.10 -17.53 12.28
CA VAL A 62 -6.91 -16.69 11.36
C VAL A 62 -6.03 -15.97 10.36
N VAL A 63 -4.90 -15.42 10.81
CA VAL A 63 -3.93 -14.73 9.95
C VAL A 63 -3.37 -15.67 8.90
N TYR A 64 -2.97 -16.88 9.31
CA TYR A 64 -2.49 -17.91 8.40
C TYR A 64 -3.57 -18.34 7.39
N SER A 65 -4.82 -18.50 7.81
CA SER A 65 -5.94 -18.83 6.90
C SER A 65 -6.16 -17.75 5.85
N VAL A 66 -6.15 -16.47 6.22
CA VAL A 66 -6.30 -15.34 5.27
C VAL A 66 -5.13 -15.32 4.28
N GLN A 67 -3.90 -15.54 4.76
CA GLN A 67 -2.72 -15.63 3.89
C GLN A 67 -2.84 -16.77 2.87
N MET A 68 -3.20 -17.98 3.32
CA MET A 68 -3.32 -19.14 2.44
C MET A 68 -4.47 -18.97 1.44
N ALA A 69 -5.59 -18.39 1.86
CA ALA A 69 -6.68 -18.03 0.97
C ALA A 69 -6.26 -17.01 -0.10
N THR A 70 -5.47 -16.01 0.29
CA THR A 70 -4.94 -15.00 -0.65
C THR A 70 -4.01 -15.63 -1.68
N LEU A 71 -3.05 -16.46 -1.25
CA LEU A 71 -2.15 -17.17 -2.17
C LEU A 71 -2.91 -18.12 -3.10
N PHE A 72 -3.87 -18.87 -2.56
CA PHE A 72 -4.71 -19.76 -3.35
C PHE A 72 -5.49 -18.98 -4.43
N LEU A 73 -6.06 -17.83 -4.07
CA LEU A 73 -6.73 -16.95 -5.02
C LEU A 73 -5.77 -16.45 -6.10
N MET A 74 -4.53 -16.06 -5.76
CA MET A 74 -3.55 -15.63 -6.78
C MET A 74 -3.20 -16.74 -7.75
N VAL A 75 -2.97 -17.96 -7.26
CA VAL A 75 -2.69 -19.14 -8.09
C VAL A 75 -3.90 -19.47 -8.97
N TYR A 76 -5.10 -19.37 -8.42
CA TYR A 76 -6.35 -19.57 -9.17
C TYR A 76 -6.47 -18.57 -10.33
N LEU A 77 -6.31 -17.27 -10.05
CA LEU A 77 -6.36 -16.22 -11.08
C LEU A 77 -5.30 -16.45 -12.16
N TRP A 78 -4.09 -16.86 -11.77
CA TRP A 78 -2.99 -17.11 -12.70
C TRP A 78 -3.28 -18.31 -13.61
N ALA A 79 -3.82 -19.38 -13.05
CA ALA A 79 -4.28 -20.54 -13.81
C ALA A 79 -5.41 -20.16 -14.77
N SER A 80 -6.40 -19.39 -14.31
CA SER A 80 -7.50 -18.89 -15.15
C SER A 80 -6.99 -18.09 -16.35
N LEU A 81 -6.08 -17.13 -16.14
CA LEU A 81 -5.49 -16.35 -17.23
C LEU A 81 -4.69 -17.23 -18.21
N THR A 82 -3.98 -18.24 -17.70
CA THR A 82 -3.21 -19.19 -18.53
C THR A 82 -4.13 -20.04 -19.41
N ILE A 83 -5.30 -20.44 -18.89
CA ILE A 83 -6.30 -21.18 -19.67
C ILE A 83 -6.86 -20.28 -20.77
N THR A 84 -7.27 -19.05 -20.45
CA THR A 84 -7.79 -18.08 -21.42
C THR A 84 -6.78 -17.78 -22.54
N MET A 85 -5.50 -17.66 -22.21
CA MET A 85 -4.41 -17.48 -23.19
C MET A 85 -4.29 -18.65 -24.18
N LYS A 86 -4.67 -19.86 -23.76
CA LYS A 86 -4.62 -21.08 -24.57
C LYS A 86 -5.87 -21.30 -25.40
N ASP A 87 -6.92 -20.52 -25.18
CA ASP A 87 -8.16 -20.62 -25.94
C ASP A 87 -7.91 -20.30 -27.42
N PRO A 88 -8.11 -21.24 -28.36
CA PRO A 88 -7.92 -20.98 -29.78
C PRO A 88 -8.92 -19.93 -30.31
N GLU A 89 -10.10 -19.79 -29.71
CA GLU A 89 -11.16 -18.89 -30.17
C GLU A 89 -10.99 -17.44 -29.69
N ALA A 90 -10.18 -17.21 -28.65
CA ALA A 90 -9.90 -15.86 -28.18
C ALA A 90 -9.08 -15.05 -29.22
N ASP A 91 -9.54 -13.82 -29.48
CA ASP A 91 -8.88 -12.91 -30.40
C ASP A 91 -7.50 -12.44 -29.89
N ILE A 92 -6.70 -11.86 -30.79
CA ILE A 92 -5.33 -11.44 -30.47
C ILE A 92 -5.30 -10.35 -29.40
N ILE A 93 -6.29 -9.44 -29.41
CA ILE A 93 -6.34 -8.31 -28.47
C ILE A 93 -6.62 -8.84 -27.06
N THR A 94 -7.61 -9.71 -26.90
CA THR A 94 -7.96 -10.38 -25.64
C THR A 94 -6.79 -11.18 -25.11
N LYS A 95 -6.07 -11.91 -25.97
CA LYS A 95 -4.85 -12.64 -25.58
C LYS A 95 -3.75 -11.69 -25.10
N LEU A 96 -3.54 -10.57 -25.77
CA LEU A 96 -2.54 -9.59 -25.38
C LEU A 96 -2.89 -8.94 -24.02
N GLU A 97 -4.14 -8.52 -23.84
CA GLU A 97 -4.63 -7.96 -22.57
C GLU A 97 -4.52 -8.98 -21.43
N THR A 98 -5.00 -10.20 -21.64
CA THR A 98 -4.90 -11.31 -20.68
C THR A 98 -3.44 -11.60 -20.32
N GLY A 99 -2.54 -11.57 -21.30
CA GLY A 99 -1.10 -11.74 -21.09
C GLY A 99 -0.50 -10.64 -20.22
N LEU A 100 -0.85 -9.37 -20.47
CA LEU A 100 -0.41 -8.24 -19.65
C LEU A 100 -0.93 -8.35 -18.20
N TYR A 101 -2.19 -8.76 -18.02
CA TYR A 101 -2.73 -9.06 -16.69
C TYR A 101 -1.97 -10.20 -16.01
N GLY A 102 -1.63 -11.26 -16.76
CA GLY A 102 -0.84 -12.38 -16.26
C GLY A 102 0.55 -11.98 -15.76
N VAL A 103 1.23 -11.09 -16.49
CA VAL A 103 2.51 -10.52 -16.06
C VAL A 103 2.36 -9.69 -14.78
N GLY A 104 1.34 -8.82 -14.72
CA GLY A 104 1.04 -8.02 -13.53
C GLY A 104 0.77 -8.91 -12.31
N LEU A 105 -0.06 -9.93 -12.45
CA LEU A 105 -0.38 -10.89 -11.41
C LEU A 105 0.86 -11.68 -10.94
N THR A 106 1.72 -12.09 -11.87
CA THR A 106 2.97 -12.78 -11.55
C THR A 106 3.87 -11.88 -10.70
N HIS A 107 4.03 -10.62 -11.09
CA HIS A 107 4.82 -9.64 -10.34
C HIS A 107 4.26 -9.40 -8.92
N ILE A 108 2.93 -9.32 -8.77
CA ILE A 108 2.28 -9.18 -7.46
C ILE A 108 2.48 -10.43 -6.61
N THR A 109 2.37 -11.62 -7.20
CA THR A 109 2.59 -12.89 -6.52
C THR A 109 4.04 -13.02 -6.04
N CYS A 110 5.02 -12.66 -6.87
CA CYS A 110 6.43 -12.63 -6.48
C CYS A 110 6.67 -11.65 -5.31
N LYS A 111 6.08 -10.46 -5.34
CA LYS A 111 6.16 -9.49 -4.23
C LYS A 111 5.54 -10.02 -2.94
N LEU A 112 4.38 -10.69 -3.03
CA LEU A 112 3.75 -11.31 -1.87
C LEU A 112 4.62 -12.43 -1.28
N MET A 113 5.19 -13.29 -2.13
CA MET A 113 6.12 -14.33 -1.70
C MET A 113 7.37 -13.74 -1.06
N PHE A 114 7.95 -12.68 -1.63
CA PHE A 114 9.08 -11.96 -1.06
C PHE A 114 8.73 -11.37 0.30
N LEU A 115 7.63 -10.61 0.40
CA LEU A 115 7.17 -10.03 1.66
C LEU A 115 6.95 -11.10 2.74
N ARG A 116 6.52 -12.30 2.35
CA ARG A 116 6.34 -13.43 3.27
C ARG A 116 7.67 -14.03 3.69
N ALA A 117 8.54 -14.37 2.73
CA ALA A 117 9.84 -14.95 2.98
C ALA A 117 10.71 -14.05 3.87
N SER A 118 10.66 -12.75 3.61
CA SER A 118 11.42 -11.73 4.34
C SER A 118 10.62 -11.08 5.47
N SER A 119 9.46 -11.63 5.87
CA SER A 119 8.56 -10.96 6.82
C SER A 119 9.21 -10.70 8.18
N VAL A 120 10.00 -11.65 8.68
CA VAL A 120 10.69 -11.54 9.97
C VAL A 120 11.75 -10.44 9.90
N ASP A 121 12.58 -10.47 8.86
CA ASP A 121 13.66 -9.50 8.67
C ASP A 121 13.11 -8.11 8.40
N LEU A 122 12.07 -8.00 7.58
CA LEU A 122 11.41 -6.74 7.25
C LEU A 122 10.74 -6.12 8.47
N VAL A 123 10.02 -6.91 9.28
CA VAL A 123 9.43 -6.37 10.53
C VAL A 123 10.53 -5.94 11.49
N SER A 124 11.60 -6.73 11.63
CA SER A 124 12.72 -6.38 12.51
C SER A 124 13.42 -5.10 12.04
N LEU A 125 13.62 -4.94 10.73
CA LEU A 125 14.16 -3.72 10.13
C LEU A 125 13.27 -2.51 10.43
N LEU A 126 11.94 -2.62 10.22
CA LEU A 126 11.00 -1.55 10.50
C LEU A 126 10.96 -1.18 12.00
N GLU A 127 11.05 -2.17 12.89
CA GLU A 127 11.14 -1.96 14.35
C GLU A 127 12.47 -1.26 14.72
N GLU A 128 13.61 -1.69 14.17
CA GLU A 128 14.90 -1.03 14.40
C GLU A 128 14.90 0.43 13.89
N MET A 129 14.31 0.67 12.72
CA MET A 129 14.16 2.03 12.18
C MET A 129 13.23 2.90 13.05
N GLU A 130 12.18 2.33 13.62
CA GLU A 130 11.27 3.05 14.53
C GLU A 130 11.95 3.45 15.84
N VAL A 131 12.79 2.57 16.40
CA VAL A 131 13.59 2.88 17.59
C VAL A 131 14.63 3.96 17.28
N GLY A 132 15.42 3.79 16.21
CA GLY A 132 16.42 4.78 15.81
C GLY A 132 15.82 6.15 15.48
N TRP A 133 14.60 6.17 14.95
CA TRP A 133 13.83 7.40 14.74
C TRP A 133 13.47 8.10 16.06
N SER A 134 13.03 7.34 17.05
CA SER A 134 12.65 7.86 18.36
C SER A 134 13.85 8.49 19.08
N GLU A 135 15.02 7.85 19.01
CA GLU A 135 16.28 8.39 19.56
C GLU A 135 16.71 9.68 18.85
N ALA A 136 16.56 9.75 17.52
CA ALA A 136 16.90 10.96 16.77
C ALA A 136 15.99 12.16 17.12
N LEU A 137 14.71 11.92 17.45
CA LEU A 137 13.78 12.97 17.88
C LEU A 137 14.20 13.64 19.21
N GLU A 138 14.95 12.94 20.06
CA GLU A 138 15.43 13.52 21.32
C GLU A 138 16.42 14.67 21.08
N ARG A 139 17.23 14.57 20.02
CA ARG A 139 18.22 15.58 19.61
C ARG A 139 17.51 16.82 19.05
N PRO A 140 17.60 18.00 19.70
CA PRO A 140 16.86 19.20 19.28
C PRO A 140 17.16 19.64 17.84
N ARG A 141 18.38 19.37 17.38
CA ARG A 141 18.86 19.69 16.03
C ARG A 141 18.16 18.86 14.94
N ASP A 142 17.95 17.58 15.21
CA ASP A 142 17.46 16.62 14.22
C ASP A 142 15.93 16.67 14.11
N ARG A 143 15.23 17.26 15.10
CA ARG A 143 13.77 17.39 15.12
C ARG A 143 13.20 18.05 13.87
N GLY A 144 13.88 19.03 13.29
CA GLY A 144 13.40 19.71 12.08
C GLY A 144 13.36 18.79 10.86
N LEU A 145 14.45 18.05 10.64
CA LEU A 145 14.57 17.08 9.55
C LEU A 145 13.67 15.87 9.79
N MET A 146 13.64 15.35 11.00
CA MET A 146 12.78 14.23 11.37
C MET A 146 11.30 14.60 11.27
N ALA A 147 10.86 15.77 11.73
CA ALA A 147 9.47 16.20 11.55
C ALA A 147 9.08 16.35 10.07
N ARG A 148 10.02 16.78 9.21
CA ARG A 148 9.79 16.86 7.76
C ARG A 148 9.64 15.47 7.15
N ALA A 149 10.51 14.55 7.53
CA ALA A 149 10.49 13.18 7.06
C ALA A 149 9.30 12.39 7.64
N GLU A 150 8.84 12.68 8.86
CA GLU A 150 7.60 12.14 9.43
C GLU A 150 6.41 12.55 8.56
N ARG A 151 6.31 13.84 8.25
CA ARG A 151 5.26 14.37 7.38
C ARG A 151 5.30 13.70 6.01
N GLN A 152 6.48 13.53 5.42
CA GLN A 152 6.63 12.86 4.13
C GLN A 152 6.27 11.37 4.20
N SER A 153 6.73 10.67 5.22
CA SER A 153 6.46 9.24 5.46
C SER A 153 4.99 8.96 5.77
N GLY A 154 4.25 9.92 6.32
CA GLY A 154 2.79 9.84 6.44
C GLY A 154 2.06 10.23 5.16
N MET A 155 2.52 11.28 4.47
CA MET A 155 1.85 11.82 3.28
C MET A 155 1.97 10.90 2.06
N VAL A 156 3.14 10.30 1.81
CA VAL A 156 3.38 9.48 0.61
C VAL A 156 2.51 8.21 0.62
N PRO A 157 2.50 7.37 1.67
CA PRO A 157 1.58 6.24 1.78
C PRO A 157 0.10 6.61 1.72
N ARG A 158 -0.30 7.73 2.35
CA ARG A 158 -1.69 8.22 2.28
C ARG A 158 -2.04 8.63 0.86
N GLY A 159 -1.14 9.35 0.18
CA GLY A 159 -1.29 9.74 -1.22
C GLY A 159 -1.40 8.52 -2.13
N LEU A 160 -0.53 7.52 -1.96
CA LEU A 160 -0.61 6.25 -2.66
C LEU A 160 -1.95 5.55 -2.40
N THR A 161 -2.38 5.47 -1.14
CA THR A 161 -3.65 4.84 -0.75
C THR A 161 -4.84 5.51 -1.42
N VAL A 162 -4.87 6.85 -1.42
CA VAL A 162 -5.93 7.63 -2.07
C VAL A 162 -5.90 7.43 -3.57
N MET A 163 -4.74 7.56 -4.22
CA MET A 163 -4.61 7.37 -5.66
C MET A 163 -5.04 5.96 -6.08
N PHE A 164 -4.61 4.92 -5.36
CA PHE A 164 -5.02 3.55 -5.64
C PHE A 164 -6.52 3.34 -5.43
N THR A 165 -7.08 3.85 -4.34
CA THR A 165 -8.51 3.73 -4.04
C THR A 165 -9.35 4.41 -5.12
N VAL A 166 -9.01 5.64 -5.50
CA VAL A 166 -9.69 6.39 -6.57
C VAL A 166 -9.55 5.65 -7.90
N THR A 167 -8.36 5.17 -8.25
CA THR A 167 -8.14 4.42 -9.49
C THR A 167 -8.99 3.16 -9.55
N CYS A 168 -9.10 2.42 -8.44
CA CYS A 168 -9.93 1.22 -8.36
C CYS A 168 -11.43 1.53 -8.46
N LEU A 169 -11.90 2.58 -7.76
CA LEU A 169 -13.30 3.01 -7.85
C LEU A 169 -13.65 3.49 -9.26
N CYS A 170 -12.74 4.21 -9.92
CA CYS A 170 -12.92 4.64 -11.30
C CYS A 170 -12.94 3.45 -12.26
N ALA A 171 -12.01 2.49 -12.13
CA ALA A 171 -11.98 1.28 -12.96
C ALA A 171 -13.25 0.44 -12.78
N PHE A 172 -13.68 0.24 -11.53
CA PHE A 172 -14.89 -0.49 -11.21
C PHE A 172 -16.16 0.22 -11.69
N GLY A 173 -16.25 1.53 -11.45
CA GLY A 173 -17.36 2.36 -11.91
C GLY A 173 -17.46 2.37 -13.43
N LEU A 174 -16.34 2.51 -14.13
CA LEU A 174 -16.28 2.50 -15.59
C LEU A 174 -16.70 1.15 -16.17
N ALA A 175 -16.24 0.04 -15.59
CA ALA A 175 -16.66 -1.30 -15.99
C ALA A 175 -18.17 -1.51 -15.79
N THR A 176 -18.70 -1.07 -14.65
CA THR A 176 -20.13 -1.16 -14.35
C THR A 176 -20.97 -0.32 -15.33
N LEU A 177 -20.52 0.89 -15.66
CA LEU A 177 -21.23 1.79 -16.58
C LEU A 177 -21.19 1.35 -18.04
N THR A 178 -20.09 0.73 -18.47
CA THR A 178 -19.91 0.28 -19.85
C THR A 178 -20.53 -1.09 -20.13
N GLY A 179 -20.93 -1.83 -19.08
CA GLY A 179 -21.36 -3.23 -19.21
C GLY A 179 -20.23 -4.18 -19.61
N ASN A 180 -19.01 -3.66 -19.74
CA ASN A 180 -17.82 -4.43 -20.01
C ASN A 180 -17.38 -5.16 -18.74
N GLU A 181 -16.78 -6.33 -18.91
CA GLU A 181 -16.14 -7.00 -17.80
C GLU A 181 -15.01 -6.12 -17.27
N PRO A 182 -14.93 -5.90 -15.95
CA PRO A 182 -13.85 -5.09 -15.39
C PRO A 182 -12.48 -5.71 -15.69
N TYR A 183 -12.43 -7.04 -15.90
CA TYR A 183 -11.21 -7.79 -16.19
C TYR A 183 -11.53 -8.95 -17.15
N PRO A 184 -11.36 -8.75 -18.46
CA PRO A 184 -11.59 -9.82 -19.44
C PRO A 184 -10.62 -10.98 -19.19
N GLY A 185 -11.13 -12.21 -19.24
CA GLY A 185 -10.30 -13.42 -19.25
C GLY A 185 -10.04 -14.08 -17.89
N ILE A 186 -10.55 -13.54 -16.77
CA ILE A 186 -10.57 -14.27 -15.51
C ILE A 186 -11.73 -15.26 -15.54
N LEU A 187 -11.43 -16.53 -15.75
CA LEU A 187 -12.38 -17.62 -15.52
C LEU A 187 -12.74 -17.68 -14.04
N VAL A 188 -14.04 -17.61 -13.76
CA VAL A 188 -14.65 -17.74 -12.43
C VAL A 188 -15.55 -18.99 -12.50
N PRO A 189 -15.68 -19.83 -11.45
CA PRO A 189 -16.42 -21.09 -11.56
C PRO A 189 -17.95 -20.88 -11.60
N PHE A 190 -18.38 -19.63 -11.65
CA PHE A 190 -19.77 -19.20 -11.68
C PHE A 190 -20.09 -18.68 -13.07
N ASP A 191 -21.08 -19.31 -13.71
CA ASP A 191 -21.58 -18.88 -15.00
C ASP A 191 -22.21 -17.49 -14.86
N ARG A 192 -21.79 -16.58 -15.75
CA ARG A 192 -22.19 -15.18 -15.81
C ARG A 192 -23.69 -15.03 -16.04
N ILE A 193 -24.31 -15.96 -16.76
CA ILE A 193 -25.74 -15.93 -17.09
C ILE A 193 -26.55 -16.33 -15.86
N THR A 194 -26.13 -17.40 -15.18
CA THR A 194 -26.89 -17.94 -14.04
C THR A 194 -26.62 -17.19 -12.74
N SER A 195 -25.44 -16.59 -12.58
CA SER A 195 -24.99 -15.99 -11.32
C SER A 195 -24.08 -14.76 -11.49
N PRO A 196 -24.57 -13.69 -12.16
CA PRO A 196 -23.77 -12.50 -12.47
C PRO A 196 -23.22 -11.78 -11.22
N LEU A 197 -23.98 -11.81 -10.12
CA LEU A 197 -23.58 -11.18 -8.85
C LEU A 197 -22.38 -11.89 -8.21
N MET A 198 -22.35 -13.23 -8.22
CA MET A 198 -21.23 -14.00 -7.69
C MET A 198 -19.98 -13.79 -8.54
N HIS A 199 -20.14 -13.79 -9.87
CA HIS A 199 -19.06 -13.53 -10.82
C HIS A 199 -18.41 -12.16 -10.56
N SER A 200 -19.22 -11.10 -10.50
CA SER A 200 -18.74 -9.74 -10.24
C SER A 200 -18.10 -9.59 -8.86
N THR A 201 -18.67 -10.21 -7.83
CA THR A 201 -18.15 -10.13 -6.45
C THR A 201 -16.76 -10.76 -6.34
N ILE A 202 -16.54 -11.92 -6.96
CA ILE A 202 -15.25 -12.62 -6.90
C ILE A 202 -14.16 -11.84 -7.64
N GLN A 203 -14.46 -11.33 -8.84
CA GLN A 203 -13.52 -10.49 -9.59
C GLN A 203 -13.17 -9.21 -8.81
N SER A 204 -14.16 -8.57 -8.20
CA SER A 204 -13.96 -7.35 -7.40
C SER A 204 -13.09 -7.62 -6.17
N LEU A 205 -13.36 -8.71 -5.46
CA LEU A 205 -12.59 -9.11 -4.28
C LEU A 205 -11.13 -9.45 -4.64
N ALA A 206 -10.92 -10.19 -5.73
CA ALA A 206 -9.60 -10.52 -6.24
C ALA A 206 -8.78 -9.25 -6.53
N MET A 207 -9.37 -8.29 -7.21
CA MET A 207 -8.70 -7.05 -7.58
C MET A 207 -8.46 -6.14 -6.40
N PHE A 208 -9.41 -6.07 -5.47
CA PHE A 208 -9.22 -5.38 -4.20
C PHE A 208 -8.00 -5.94 -3.44
N LEU A 209 -7.90 -7.27 -3.32
CA LEU A 209 -6.77 -7.91 -2.66
C LEU A 209 -5.44 -7.64 -3.37
N LEU A 210 -5.41 -7.73 -4.71
CA LEU A 210 -4.23 -7.40 -5.53
C LEU A 210 -3.73 -5.97 -5.27
N VAL A 211 -4.66 -5.02 -5.27
CA VAL A 211 -4.37 -3.62 -5.03
C VAL A 211 -3.89 -3.40 -3.61
N CYS A 212 -4.51 -4.03 -2.61
CA CYS A 212 -4.05 -3.96 -1.23
C CYS A 212 -2.60 -4.45 -1.10
N ILE A 213 -2.25 -5.59 -1.70
CA ILE A 213 -0.87 -6.12 -1.66
C ILE A 213 0.13 -5.15 -2.30
N LEU A 214 -0.21 -4.60 -3.47
CA LEU A 214 0.64 -3.60 -4.12
C LEU A 214 0.81 -2.36 -3.25
N LEU A 215 -0.29 -1.87 -2.69
CA LEU A 215 -0.27 -0.70 -1.82
C LEU A 215 0.61 -0.93 -0.59
N VAL A 216 0.51 -2.09 0.05
CA VAL A 216 1.36 -2.47 1.19
C VAL A 216 2.83 -2.46 0.76
N PHE A 217 3.15 -3.14 -0.33
CA PHE A 217 4.52 -3.25 -0.82
C PHE A 217 5.13 -1.88 -1.14
N TYR A 218 4.41 -1.04 -1.90
CA TYR A 218 4.89 0.28 -2.27
C TYR A 218 4.94 1.25 -1.10
N THR A 219 4.02 1.11 -0.14
CA THR A 219 4.04 1.89 1.10
C THR A 219 5.29 1.57 1.91
N ILE A 220 5.58 0.29 2.13
CA ILE A 220 6.80 -0.13 2.84
C ILE A 220 8.04 0.36 2.11
N LEU A 221 8.12 0.14 0.79
CA LEU A 221 9.27 0.57 -0.01
C LEU A 221 9.47 2.09 0.06
N ALA A 222 8.39 2.87 -0.09
CA ALA A 222 8.44 4.32 0.00
C ALA A 222 8.86 4.79 1.40
N SER A 223 8.30 4.20 2.46
CA SER A 223 8.65 4.53 3.84
C SER A 223 10.12 4.22 4.13
N VAL A 224 10.62 3.04 3.76
CA VAL A 224 12.04 2.68 3.93
C VAL A 224 12.95 3.61 3.13
N THR A 225 12.60 3.93 1.88
CA THR A 225 13.40 4.79 1.01
C THR A 225 13.47 6.22 1.55
N LEU A 226 12.34 6.79 1.97
CA LEU A 226 12.29 8.14 2.56
C LEU A 226 13.14 8.22 3.82
N GLN A 227 13.02 7.22 4.67
CA GLN A 227 13.76 7.11 5.92
C GLN A 227 15.27 7.01 5.67
N LEU A 228 15.68 6.09 4.80
CA LEU A 228 17.08 5.97 4.40
C LEU A 228 17.62 7.30 3.85
N SER A 229 16.83 7.99 3.03
CA SER A 229 17.21 9.31 2.50
C SER A 229 17.38 10.36 3.61
N THR A 230 16.51 10.38 4.63
CA THR A 230 16.62 11.27 5.78
C THR A 230 17.85 10.95 6.63
N HIS A 231 18.11 9.68 6.91
CA HIS A 231 19.31 9.25 7.64
C HIS A 231 20.60 9.65 6.91
N ILE A 232 20.64 9.50 5.59
CA ILE A 232 21.79 9.95 4.77
C ILE A 232 21.95 11.48 4.84
N GLN A 233 20.84 12.24 4.79
CA GLN A 233 20.90 13.70 4.92
C GLN A 233 21.47 14.14 6.26
N ILE A 234 21.01 13.54 7.36
CA ILE A 234 21.53 13.81 8.71
C ILE A 234 23.03 13.50 8.78
N LEU A 235 23.45 12.34 8.26
CA LEU A 235 24.86 11.98 8.20
C LEU A 235 25.69 12.99 7.40
N CYS A 236 25.17 13.47 6.27
CA CYS A 236 25.85 14.48 5.46
C CYS A 236 25.96 15.83 6.19
N GLU A 237 24.97 16.20 7.00
CA GLU A 237 25.04 17.39 7.85
C GLU A 237 26.07 17.22 8.97
N ASP A 238 26.03 16.09 9.70
CA ASP A 238 27.01 15.77 10.75
C ASP A 238 28.46 15.80 10.20
N LEU A 239 28.68 15.24 9.01
CA LEU A 239 29.97 15.26 8.32
C LEU A 239 30.43 16.68 7.97
N LYS A 240 29.49 17.54 7.60
CA LYS A 240 29.79 18.93 7.27
C LYS A 240 30.24 19.69 8.51
N ASP A 241 29.63 19.43 9.67
CA ASP A 241 29.99 20.11 10.91
C ASP A 241 31.34 19.67 11.46
N ILE A 242 31.65 18.37 11.37
CA ILE A 242 32.99 17.85 11.70
C ILE A 242 34.06 18.50 10.83
N GLY A 243 33.71 18.85 9.59
CA GLY A 243 34.59 19.58 8.69
C GLY A 243 34.73 21.08 9.01
N SER A 244 33.81 21.66 9.78
CA SER A 244 33.78 23.10 10.09
C SER A 244 34.18 23.46 11.53
N ASP A 245 33.93 22.58 12.50
CA ASP A 245 34.44 22.71 13.87
C ASP A 245 35.81 22.05 13.97
N GLU A 246 36.75 22.73 14.63
CA GLU A 246 38.17 22.37 14.67
C GLU A 246 38.40 20.86 14.89
N ALA A 247 39.09 20.25 13.93
CA ALA A 247 39.48 18.85 13.88
C ALA A 247 40.24 18.43 15.16
N GLY A 248 39.52 18.00 16.20
CA GLY A 248 40.17 17.61 17.46
C GLY A 248 39.29 17.00 18.54
N CYS A 249 37.96 17.08 18.47
CA CYS A 249 37.12 16.53 19.52
C CYS A 249 36.90 15.00 19.36
N PRO A 250 37.34 14.17 20.32
CA PRO A 250 37.18 12.71 20.24
C PRO A 250 35.71 12.25 20.26
N GLU A 251 34.81 13.03 20.87
CA GLU A 251 33.37 12.74 20.89
C GLU A 251 32.74 12.83 19.49
N ALA A 252 33.19 13.78 18.66
CA ALA A 252 32.72 13.93 17.28
C ALA A 252 33.15 12.75 16.39
N ALA A 253 34.38 12.25 16.60
CA ALA A 253 34.90 11.08 15.90
C ALA A 253 34.18 9.78 16.31
N GLU A 254 33.78 9.67 17.59
CA GLU A 254 33.02 8.53 18.09
C GLU A 254 31.57 8.54 17.58
N GLY A 255 30.93 9.71 17.55
CA GLY A 255 29.62 9.93 16.92
C GLY A 255 29.61 9.55 15.43
N PHE A 256 30.64 9.98 14.68
CA PHE A 256 30.81 9.62 13.28
C PHE A 256 30.94 8.09 13.07
N ARG A 257 31.76 7.41 13.88
CA ARG A 257 31.87 5.93 13.84
C ARG A 257 30.56 5.24 14.22
N GLY A 258 29.74 5.85 15.09
CA GLY A 258 28.39 5.40 15.41
C GLY A 258 27.46 5.45 14.19
N CYS A 259 27.37 6.61 13.54
CA CYS A 259 26.52 6.79 12.36
C CYS A 259 26.95 5.91 11.18
N VAL A 260 28.26 5.78 10.92
CA VAL A 260 28.80 4.88 9.89
C VAL A 260 28.46 3.42 10.19
N ARG A 261 28.56 2.97 11.46
CA ARG A 261 28.17 1.61 11.84
C ARG A 261 26.68 1.35 11.64
N LEU A 262 25.81 2.30 12.00
CA LEU A 262 24.37 2.19 11.79
C LEU A 262 24.05 2.08 10.29
N HIS A 263 24.64 2.95 9.46
CA HIS A 263 24.46 2.90 8.01
C HIS A 263 24.99 1.61 7.40
N HIS A 264 26.13 1.12 7.85
CA HIS A 264 26.68 -0.14 7.37
C HIS A 264 25.79 -1.33 7.78
N LYS A 265 25.12 -1.26 8.92
CA LYS A 265 24.11 -2.25 9.32
C LYS A 265 22.89 -2.18 8.40
N ILE A 266 22.35 -0.99 8.13
CA ILE A 266 21.20 -0.79 7.25
C ILE A 266 21.49 -1.22 5.81
N ILE A 267 22.66 -0.88 5.25
CA ILE A 267 23.07 -1.24 3.88
C ILE A 267 23.31 -2.75 3.72
N ARG A 268 23.67 -3.45 4.80
CA ARG A 268 23.92 -4.89 4.79
C ARG A 268 22.63 -5.72 4.77
N TYR A 269 21.50 -5.13 5.18
CA TYR A 269 20.16 -5.71 5.07
C TYR A 269 19.53 -5.41 3.70
#